data_AF-A0A535SES8-F1
#
_entry.id   AF-A0A535SES8-F1
#
_cell.length_a   1.000
_cell.length_b   1.000
_cell.length_c   1.000
_cell.angle_alpha   90.00
_cell.angle_beta   90.00
_cell.angle_gamma   90.00
#
_symmetry.space_group_name_H-M   'P 1'
#
loop_
_entity.id
_entity.type
_entity.pdbx_description
1 polymer ?
#
loop_
_entity_poly.entity_id
_entity_poly.type
_entity_poly.pdbx_seq_one_letter_code
_entity_poly.pdbx_strand_id
1 'polypeptide(L)'
;MTSTVRLRTIVWGAILTLLWICSFLFIKSTLAVDFGGGILINLKFLVALLGLLIIVLYHIFDRPSAETTKLSLTTALTIVWLALITFYPFIDPNNKEYSGAVAFFTLIGGLAVSVFWVRFFADEII
;
A
#
# COMPACT_ATOMS: atom_id res chain seq x y z
N MET A 1 -28.85 11.08 6.33
CA MET A 1 -28.48 9.73 6.81
C MET A 1 -27.18 9.88 7.57
N THR A 2 -27.16 9.64 8.87
CA THR A 2 -25.95 9.71 9.68
C THR A 2 -25.11 8.47 9.41
N SER A 3 -24.22 8.52 8.42
CA SER A 3 -23.20 7.50 8.19
C SER A 3 -22.23 7.53 9.37
N THR A 4 -22.51 6.74 10.41
CA THR A 4 -21.53 6.50 11.47
C THR A 4 -20.30 5.84 10.84
N VAL A 5 -19.25 6.64 10.64
CA VAL A 5 -17.96 6.21 10.13
C VAL A 5 -17.49 5.03 10.99
N ARG A 6 -17.29 3.88 10.37
CA ARG A 6 -16.78 2.69 11.07
C ARG A 6 -15.27 2.81 11.24
N LEU A 7 -14.88 3.60 12.25
CA LEU A 7 -13.47 3.79 12.63
C LEU A 7 -12.73 2.46 12.82
N ARG A 8 -13.41 1.43 13.35
CA ARG A 8 -12.86 0.08 13.48
C ARG A 8 -12.33 -0.48 12.16
N THR A 9 -13.07 -0.31 11.06
CA THR A 9 -12.67 -0.83 9.74
C THR A 9 -11.44 -0.11 9.21
N ILE A 10 -11.38 1.22 9.41
CA ILE A 10 -10.24 2.06 9.01
C ILE A 10 -8.98 1.68 9.78
N VAL A 11 -9.09 1.57 11.11
CA VAL A 11 -7.96 1.22 11.98
C VAL A 11 -7.42 -0.17 11.66
N TRP A 12 -8.29 -1.16 11.46
CA TRP A 12 -7.87 -2.50 11.05
C TRP A 12 -7.25 -2.52 9.67
N GLY A 13 -7.79 -1.74 8.71
CA GLY A 13 -7.18 -1.55 7.39
C GLY A 13 -5.76 -0.98 7.48
N ALA A 14 -5.57 0.05 8.32
CA ALA A 14 -4.27 0.68 8.56
C ALA A 14 -3.26 -0.25 9.26
N ILE A 15 -3.70 -1.07 10.21
CA ILE A 15 -2.86 -2.08 10.86
C ILE A 15 -2.43 -3.14 9.85
N LEU A 16 -3.34 -3.58 8.99
CA LEU A 16 -3.08 -4.62 8.00
C LEU A 16 -2.09 -4.12 6.92
N THR A 17 -2.19 -2.86 6.51
CA THR A 17 -1.21 -2.24 5.60
C THR A 17 0.16 -2.05 6.26
N LEU A 18 0.22 -1.68 7.55
CA LEU A 18 1.48 -1.62 8.29
C LEU A 18 2.14 -2.99 8.41
N LEU A 19 1.39 -4.02 8.78
CA LEU A 19 1.87 -5.41 8.84
C LEU A 19 2.41 -5.88 7.49
N TRP A 20 1.71 -5.53 6.41
CA TRP A 20 2.14 -5.84 5.05
C TRP A 20 3.46 -5.17 4.69
N ILE A 21 3.61 -3.86 4.99
CA ILE A 21 4.85 -3.12 4.75
C ILE A 21 6.01 -3.70 5.57
N CYS A 22 5.78 -4.00 6.86
CA CYS A 22 6.79 -4.63 7.70
C CYS A 22 7.23 -5.99 7.12
N SER A 23 6.27 -6.82 6.69
CA SER A 23 6.57 -8.11 6.06
C SER A 23 7.44 -7.93 4.81
N PHE A 24 7.13 -6.93 3.98
CA PHE A 24 7.90 -6.63 2.77
C PHE A 24 9.33 -6.13 3.06
N LEU A 25 9.52 -5.35 4.12
CA LEU A 25 10.82 -4.79 4.50
C LEU A 25 11.74 -5.84 5.13
N PHE A 26 11.22 -6.69 6.01
CA PHE A 26 12.02 -7.66 6.76
C PHE A 26 12.33 -8.96 5.98
N ILE A 27 11.57 -9.28 4.94
CA ILE A 27 11.87 -10.45 4.09
C ILE A 27 13.09 -10.16 3.21
N LYS A 28 14.15 -10.94 3.40
CA LYS A 28 15.33 -10.91 2.53
C LYS A 28 14.95 -11.33 1.10
N SER A 29 15.36 -10.50 0.13
CA SER A 29 15.12 -10.71 -1.31
C SER A 29 15.83 -11.94 -1.89
N THR A 30 16.71 -12.59 -1.12
CA THR A 30 17.43 -13.80 -1.51
C THR A 30 16.66 -15.09 -1.22
N LEU A 31 15.53 -15.02 -0.49
CA LEU A 31 14.68 -16.18 -0.28
C LEU A 31 13.81 -16.41 -1.52
N ALA A 32 14.04 -17.54 -2.18
CA ALA A 32 13.18 -18.04 -3.24
C ALA A 32 12.44 -19.28 -2.73
N VAL A 33 11.16 -19.39 -3.07
CA VAL A 33 10.41 -20.63 -2.88
C VAL A 33 10.55 -21.44 -4.15
N ASP A 34 11.11 -22.63 -4.03
CA ASP A 34 11.12 -23.62 -5.10
C ASP A 34 9.84 -24.45 -4.99
N PHE A 35 8.96 -24.29 -5.97
CA PHE A 35 7.69 -25.04 -6.05
C PHE A 35 7.87 -26.39 -6.75
N GLY A 36 9.10 -26.75 -7.14
CA GLY A 36 9.41 -27.90 -7.97
C GLY A 36 9.21 -27.61 -9.46
N GLY A 37 9.94 -28.33 -10.32
CA GLY A 37 9.84 -28.19 -11.78
C GLY A 37 10.65 -27.02 -12.39
N GLY A 38 11.58 -26.42 -11.63
CA GLY A 38 12.46 -25.34 -12.12
C GLY A 38 11.88 -23.93 -12.00
N ILE A 39 10.73 -23.78 -11.34
CA ILE A 39 10.09 -22.47 -11.12
C ILE A 39 10.51 -21.93 -9.75
N LEU A 40 11.53 -21.05 -9.76
CA LEU A 40 11.91 -20.27 -8.58
C LEU A 40 11.15 -18.94 -8.56
N ILE A 41 10.32 -18.73 -7.54
CA ILE A 41 9.64 -17.45 -7.32
C ILE A 41 10.25 -16.77 -6.11
N ASN A 42 10.55 -15.47 -6.23
CA ASN A 42 11.04 -14.68 -5.11
C ASN A 42 9.96 -14.56 -4.01
N LEU A 43 10.27 -15.02 -2.80
CA LEU A 43 9.35 -15.01 -1.66
C LEU A 43 8.87 -13.58 -1.35
N LYS A 44 9.74 -12.58 -1.53
CA LYS A 44 9.40 -11.18 -1.29
C LYS A 44 8.29 -10.70 -2.23
N PHE A 45 8.33 -11.12 -3.49
CA PHE A 45 7.30 -10.78 -4.48
C PHE A 45 5.98 -11.50 -4.18
N LEU A 46 6.06 -12.79 -3.81
CA LEU A 46 4.90 -13.58 -3.45
C LEU A 46 4.15 -12.99 -2.24
N VAL A 47 4.87 -12.63 -1.17
CA VAL A 47 4.28 -12.02 0.03
C VAL A 47 3.75 -10.62 -0.25
N ALA A 48 4.41 -9.85 -1.12
CA ALA A 48 3.90 -8.55 -1.56
C ALA A 48 2.53 -8.69 -2.23
N LEU A 49 2.41 -9.62 -3.20
CA LEU A 49 1.18 -9.84 -3.96
C LEU A 49 0.07 -10.42 -3.09
N LEU A 50 0.37 -11.41 -2.25
CA LEU A 50 -0.59 -12.00 -1.31
C LEU A 50 -1.11 -10.98 -0.30
N GLY A 51 -0.24 -10.17 0.29
CA GLY A 51 -0.68 -9.18 1.26
C GLY A 51 -1.53 -8.07 0.63
N LEU A 52 -1.22 -7.65 -0.59
CA LEU A 52 -2.08 -6.72 -1.33
C LEU A 52 -3.45 -7.34 -1.62
N LEU A 53 -3.48 -8.62 -2.01
CA LEU A 53 -4.73 -9.37 -2.21
C LEU A 53 -5.56 -9.43 -0.92
N ILE A 54 -4.93 -9.69 0.24
CA ILE A 54 -5.63 -9.72 1.54
C ILE A 54 -6.24 -8.34 1.86
N ILE A 55 -5.51 -7.24 1.64
CA ILE A 55 -6.01 -5.88 1.88
C ILE A 55 -7.23 -5.58 0.99
N VAL A 56 -7.17 -5.97 -0.28
CA VAL A 56 -8.27 -5.79 -1.24
C VAL A 56 -9.49 -6.63 -0.82
N LEU A 57 -9.30 -7.91 -0.50
CA LEU A 57 -10.36 -8.79 -0.05
C LEU A 57 -11.01 -8.29 1.24
N TYR A 58 -10.22 -7.80 2.20
CA TYR A 58 -10.73 -7.20 3.43
C TYR A 58 -11.71 -6.04 3.15
N HIS A 59 -11.38 -5.14 2.22
CA HIS A 59 -12.26 -4.03 1.85
C HIS A 59 -13.49 -4.49 1.05
N ILE A 60 -13.40 -5.58 0.27
CA ILE A 60 -14.54 -6.15 -0.47
C ILE A 60 -15.54 -6.82 0.47
N PHE A 61 -15.06 -7.55 1.48
CA PHE A 61 -15.91 -8.34 2.36
C PHE A 61 -16.55 -7.54 3.51
N ASP A 62 -15.89 -6.51 4.06
CA ASP A 62 -16.44 -5.73 5.18
C ASP A 62 -17.54 -4.72 4.75
N ARG A 63 -17.69 -4.47 3.43
CA ARG A 63 -18.69 -3.58 2.78
C ARG A 63 -19.15 -2.38 3.64
N PRO A 64 -18.25 -1.50 4.11
CA PRO A 64 -18.66 -0.31 4.85
C PRO A 64 -19.27 0.74 3.90
N SER A 65 -19.81 1.84 4.46
CA SER A 65 -20.34 2.95 3.67
C SER A 65 -19.29 3.47 2.67
N ALA A 66 -19.73 3.95 1.50
CA ALA A 66 -18.82 4.40 0.45
C ALA A 66 -17.79 5.45 0.94
N GLU A 67 -18.19 6.32 1.86
CA GLU A 67 -17.33 7.29 2.54
C GLU A 67 -16.21 6.61 3.36
N THR A 68 -16.55 5.59 4.14
CA THR A 68 -15.58 4.86 4.99
C THR A 68 -14.56 4.11 4.13
N THR A 69 -14.98 3.49 3.02
CA THR A 69 -14.07 2.79 2.09
C THR A 69 -13.11 3.76 1.41
N LYS A 70 -13.62 4.91 0.94
CA LYS A 70 -12.78 5.96 0.34
C LYS A 70 -11.72 6.43 1.33
N LEU A 71 -12.11 6.76 2.56
CA LEU A 71 -11.18 7.23 3.59
C LEU A 71 -10.13 6.16 3.97
N SER A 72 -10.56 4.90 4.14
CA SER A 72 -9.66 3.77 4.45
C SER A 72 -8.64 3.51 3.34
N LEU A 73 -9.04 3.60 2.08
CA LEU A 73 -8.13 3.42 0.95
C LEU A 73 -7.16 4.60 0.79
N THR A 74 -7.62 5.84 0.95
CA THR A 74 -6.75 7.01 0.87
C THR A 74 -5.71 7.02 2.00
N THR A 75 -6.10 6.61 3.21
CA THR A 75 -5.17 6.47 4.35
C THR A 75 -4.17 5.33 4.12
N ALA A 76 -4.63 4.16 3.64
CA ALA A 76 -3.75 3.05 3.23
C ALA A 76 -2.72 3.49 2.18
N LEU A 77 -3.16 4.19 1.13
CA LEU A 77 -2.29 4.71 0.07
C LEU A 77 -1.25 5.69 0.63
N THR A 78 -1.66 6.57 1.56
CA THR A 78 -0.76 7.53 2.20
C THR A 78 0.33 6.81 3.01
N ILE A 79 -0.04 5.77 3.77
CA ILE A 79 0.92 4.97 4.54
C ILE A 79 1.93 4.26 3.61
N VAL A 80 1.44 3.67 2.52
CA VAL A 80 2.30 3.01 1.52
C VAL A 80 3.25 4.02 0.87
N TRP A 81 2.76 5.21 0.53
CA TRP A 81 3.60 6.27 -0.04
C TRP A 81 4.67 6.78 0.93
N LEU A 82 4.32 6.99 2.20
CA LEU A 82 5.29 7.36 3.23
C LEU A 82 6.36 6.28 3.43
N ALA A 83 5.97 5.01 3.36
CA ALA A 83 6.91 3.89 3.42
C ALA A 83 7.85 3.87 2.20
N LEU A 84 7.36 4.17 0.99
CA LEU A 84 8.21 4.28 -0.20
C LEU A 84 9.27 5.38 -0.04
N ILE A 85 8.90 6.58 0.40
CA ILE A 85 9.87 7.68 0.61
C ILE A 85 10.91 7.33 1.68
N THR A 86 10.48 6.65 2.76
CA THR A 86 11.34 6.38 3.91
C THR A 86 12.34 5.27 3.63
N PHE A 87 11.91 4.19 2.98
CA PHE A 87 12.71 2.98 2.81
C PHE A 87 13.34 2.85 1.42
N TYR A 88 12.88 3.63 0.44
CA TYR A 88 13.42 3.65 -0.92
C TYR A 88 13.84 5.09 -1.28
N PRO A 89 14.99 5.55 -0.76
CA PRO A 89 15.45 6.91 -0.98
C PRO A 89 15.71 7.18 -2.47
N PHE A 90 15.42 8.42 -2.89
CA PHE A 90 15.58 8.89 -4.27
C PHE A 90 17.01 8.80 -4.82
N ILE A 91 18.00 8.73 -3.92
CA ILE A 91 19.41 8.64 -4.23
C ILE A 91 19.96 7.50 -3.36
N ASP A 92 20.05 6.30 -3.93
CA ASP A 92 20.73 5.17 -3.30
C ASP A 92 22.15 5.05 -3.87
N PRO A 93 23.22 5.19 -3.06
CA PRO A 93 24.59 5.03 -3.53
C PRO A 93 24.88 3.62 -4.07
N ASN A 94 24.10 2.61 -3.68
CA ASN A 94 24.26 1.22 -4.10
C ASN A 94 23.38 0.82 -5.29
N ASN A 95 22.44 1.67 -5.72
CA ASN A 95 21.51 1.33 -6.81
C ASN A 95 21.21 2.51 -7.75
N LYS A 96 22.26 2.99 -8.42
CA LYS A 96 22.19 4.12 -9.36
C LYS A 96 21.34 3.83 -10.60
N GLU A 97 21.25 2.56 -11.02
CA GLU A 97 20.61 2.16 -12.27
C GLU A 97 19.08 2.27 -12.21
N TYR A 98 18.48 1.97 -11.06
CA TYR A 98 17.02 2.03 -10.88
C TYR A 98 16.53 3.25 -10.09
N SER A 99 17.45 4.11 -9.63
CA SER A 99 17.16 5.31 -8.82
C SER A 99 16.10 6.23 -9.48
N GLY A 100 16.19 6.42 -10.80
CA GLY A 100 15.24 7.25 -11.55
C GLY A 100 13.82 6.68 -11.59
N ALA A 101 13.68 5.37 -11.77
CA ALA A 101 12.37 4.71 -11.78
C ALA A 101 11.72 4.75 -10.40
N VAL A 102 12.49 4.47 -9.35
CA VAL A 102 12.03 4.57 -7.95
C VAL A 102 11.53 5.99 -7.64
N ALA A 103 12.29 7.02 -8.07
CA ALA A 103 11.90 8.40 -7.91
C ALA A 103 10.59 8.73 -8.63
N PHE A 104 10.45 8.31 -9.88
CA PHE A 104 9.25 8.52 -10.67
C PHE A 104 8.00 7.89 -10.04
N PHE A 105 8.06 6.62 -9.66
CA PHE A 105 6.92 5.93 -9.03
C PHE A 105 6.56 6.52 -7.66
N THR A 106 7.57 6.96 -6.90
CA THR A 106 7.33 7.62 -5.60
C THR A 106 6.66 8.98 -5.78
N LEU A 107 7.06 9.77 -6.78
CA LEU A 107 6.43 11.06 -7.08
C LEU A 107 5.00 10.90 -7.62
N ILE A 108 4.77 9.93 -8.51
CA ILE A 108 3.41 9.59 -8.98
C ILE A 108 2.52 9.12 -7.83
N GLY A 109 3.07 8.31 -6.92
CA GLY A 109 2.35 7.91 -5.70
C GLY A 109 1.92 9.11 -4.86
N GLY A 110 2.79 10.12 -4.74
CA GLY A 110 2.49 11.35 -3.98
C GLY A 110 1.45 12.23 -4.67
N LEU A 111 1.48 12.28 -6.00
CA LEU A 111 0.44 12.93 -6.80
C LEU A 111 -0.91 12.24 -6.59
N ALA A 112 -0.94 10.89 -6.65
CA ALA A 112 -2.15 10.13 -6.41
C ALA A 112 -2.71 10.39 -5.00
N VAL A 113 -1.87 10.35 -3.96
CA VAL A 113 -2.25 10.71 -2.59
C VAL A 113 -2.89 12.10 -2.55
N SER A 114 -2.24 13.09 -3.13
CA SER A 114 -2.74 14.48 -3.17
C SER A 114 -4.10 14.57 -3.87
N VAL A 115 -4.26 13.94 -5.03
CA VAL A 115 -5.50 13.95 -5.81
C VAL A 115 -6.64 13.25 -5.06
N PHE A 116 -6.38 12.11 -4.42
CA PHE A 116 -7.41 11.39 -3.67
C PHE A 116 -7.85 12.14 -2.42
N TRP A 117 -6.93 12.82 -1.71
CA TRP A 117 -7.28 13.71 -0.60
C TRP A 117 -8.08 14.92 -1.07
N VAL A 118 -7.64 15.60 -2.14
CA VAL A 118 -8.40 16.74 -2.70
C VAL A 118 -9.80 16.31 -3.13
N ARG A 119 -9.94 15.15 -3.78
CA ARG A 119 -11.24 14.63 -4.18
C ARG A 119 -12.12 14.25 -2.99
N PHE A 120 -11.52 13.70 -1.93
CA PHE A 120 -12.24 13.42 -0.70
C PHE A 120 -12.77 14.70 -0.05
N PHE A 121 -11.94 15.73 0.10
CA PHE A 121 -12.38 17.02 0.63
C PHE A 121 -13.39 17.73 -0.27
N ALA A 122 -13.23 17.64 -1.60
CA ALA A 122 -14.16 18.23 -2.55
C ALA A 122 -15.53 17.53 -2.55
N ASP A 123 -15.60 16.21 -2.32
CA ASP A 123 -16.86 15.47 -2.17
C ASP A 123 -17.61 15.86 -0.87
N GLU A 124 -16.92 16.37 0.17
CA GLU A 124 -17.53 16.81 1.44
C GLU A 124 -17.88 18.30 1.51
N ILE A 125 -17.38 19.14 0.59
CA ILE A 125 -17.76 20.55 0.49
C ILE A 125 -19.11 20.63 -0.24
N ILE A 126 -20.19 20.73 0.54
CA ILE A 126 -21.54 21.12 0.09
C ILE A 126 -21.73 22.61 0.34
#